data_AF-A0A1I4RXU5-F1
#
_entry.id   AF-A0A1I4RXU5-F1
#
_cell.length_a   1.000
_cell.length_b   1.000
_cell.length_c   1.000
_cell.angle_alpha   90.00
_cell.angle_beta   90.00
_cell.angle_gamma   90.00
#
_symmetry.space_group_name_H-M   'P 1'
#
loop_
_entity.id
_entity.type
_entity.pdbx_description
1 polymer ?
#
loop_
_entity_poly.entity_id
_entity_poly.type
_entity_poly.pdbx_seq_one_letter_code
_entity_poly.pdbx_strand_id
1 'polypeptide(L)'
;MIKKIFLLSVVVAQLTVSCTNDEPKTPESEKSLTEQIAEIVKQPYSKLTPEQQKVKLEAEANEMLVQMDKSKSSGAIEALQNLARLLDVSSVDVFSGKNDNSVEDIINTAGVYGIYTWNASKNTWTKTSSTSELKFIFPAKESLTTNNATFSTKGTASDVKVKIQDSYNWQTGVEVNDYIFLPTAADAVLTIDNVSAATFTQTAKYANGKEVPNEFAYKMALNDGYAWEMSGTKATENTSKAAFTFNGKNLVSFNAGSTASIDKLIEDDNLTQYRGKANGLVQIMDNFVIVANMDLATEATDELALEKSLPTVDFQTKTYFTDINAYQIKFAEGNATNFNKNFKLTLVSKKDGTKIAELVKRAVKGSTYKMMADLWVVDKSYTNGGYWDYNPNGGTIIQYYDEELYLKFNDNTEVAMSTYFSEGFEKLETKFEDFIKAFDK
;
A
#
# COMPACT_ATOMS: atom_id res chain seq x y z
N MET A 1 -11.98 -4.82 16.62
CA MET A 1 -11.82 -4.32 15.23
C MET A 1 -10.61 -4.94 14.50
N ILE A 2 -9.90 -5.92 15.06
CA ILE A 2 -8.54 -6.32 14.62
C ILE A 2 -8.52 -7.21 13.36
N LYS A 3 -9.62 -7.90 13.02
CA LYS A 3 -9.62 -8.98 12.01
C LYS A 3 -9.27 -8.55 10.57
N LYS A 4 -9.48 -7.28 10.23
CA LYS A 4 -9.11 -6.71 8.92
C LYS A 4 -7.61 -6.47 8.73
N ILE A 5 -6.80 -6.66 9.78
CA ILE A 5 -5.40 -6.25 9.79
C ILE A 5 -4.53 -7.22 8.99
N PHE A 6 -4.50 -8.53 9.26
CA PHE A 6 -3.46 -9.44 8.73
C PHE A 6 -3.20 -9.43 7.20
N LEU A 7 -4.21 -9.13 6.36
CA LEU A 7 -4.01 -9.01 4.90
C LEU A 7 -3.77 -7.56 4.44
N LEU A 8 -4.26 -6.57 5.21
CA LEU A 8 -4.10 -5.14 4.92
C LEU A 8 -2.80 -4.57 5.52
N SER A 9 -2.33 -5.09 6.65
CA SER A 9 -1.01 -4.83 7.23
C SER A 9 0.10 -5.35 6.31
N VAL A 10 -0.11 -6.46 5.63
CA VAL A 10 0.79 -6.95 4.57
C VAL A 10 0.89 -5.98 3.38
N VAL A 11 -0.12 -5.12 3.16
CA VAL A 11 -0.09 -4.02 2.16
C VAL A 11 0.44 -2.71 2.76
N VAL A 12 0.09 -2.37 4.00
CA VAL A 12 0.53 -1.14 4.68
C VAL A 12 2.00 -1.21 5.11
N ALA A 13 2.51 -2.40 5.50
CA ALA A 13 3.92 -2.61 5.82
C ALA A 13 4.85 -2.42 4.61
N GLN A 14 4.32 -2.50 3.38
CA GLN A 14 5.06 -2.16 2.16
C GLN A 14 5.34 -0.65 2.04
N LEU A 15 4.66 0.18 2.85
CA LEU A 15 4.80 1.64 2.87
C LEU A 15 5.61 2.16 4.07
N THR A 16 5.91 1.32 5.08
CA THR A 16 6.51 1.77 6.36
C THR A 16 7.99 1.39 6.56
N VAL A 17 8.61 0.65 5.64
CA VAL A 17 10.01 0.19 5.77
C VAL A 17 10.96 0.97 4.85
N SER A 18 11.49 2.11 5.32
CA SER A 18 12.54 2.88 4.61
C SER A 18 13.30 3.90 5.50
N CYS A 19 14.48 3.52 6.04
CA CYS A 19 15.49 4.35 6.75
C CYS A 19 16.79 3.48 6.96
N THR A 20 18.05 3.89 7.18
CA THR A 20 18.96 4.99 6.70
C THR A 20 20.40 4.62 7.19
N ASN A 21 21.48 4.45 6.43
CA ASN A 21 21.77 4.54 4.99
C ASN A 21 23.05 3.71 4.67
N ASP A 22 23.56 3.81 3.43
CA ASP A 22 24.88 3.35 2.92
C ASP A 22 25.03 1.87 2.46
N GLU A 23 25.98 1.67 1.53
CA GLU A 23 26.23 0.49 0.65
C GLU A 23 27.09 -0.64 1.33
N PRO A 24 27.40 -1.84 0.72
CA PRO A 24 27.35 -2.22 -0.71
C PRO A 24 27.11 -3.70 -1.20
N LYS A 25 26.79 -3.82 -2.50
CA LYS A 25 27.22 -4.82 -3.53
C LYS A 25 26.81 -6.33 -3.51
N THR A 26 25.75 -6.63 -4.28
CA THR A 26 25.67 -7.55 -5.45
C THR A 26 26.32 -8.95 -5.50
N PRO A 27 25.50 -9.99 -5.78
CA PRO A 27 25.75 -11.09 -6.73
C PRO A 27 25.32 -10.72 -8.18
N GLU A 28 25.34 -11.69 -9.10
CA GLU A 28 25.05 -11.49 -10.54
C GLU A 28 23.62 -10.97 -10.84
N SER A 29 23.49 -10.19 -11.92
CA SER A 29 22.37 -9.25 -12.10
C SER A 29 21.07 -9.85 -12.67
N GLU A 30 20.07 -9.95 -11.81
CA GLU A 30 18.67 -9.72 -12.20
C GLU A 30 18.55 -8.34 -12.88
N LYS A 31 17.70 -8.19 -13.91
CA LYS A 31 17.49 -6.89 -14.58
C LYS A 31 16.96 -5.86 -13.59
N SER A 32 17.48 -4.64 -13.62
CA SER A 32 16.96 -3.54 -12.81
C SER A 32 15.50 -3.25 -13.13
N LEU A 33 14.76 -2.68 -12.17
CA LEU A 33 13.35 -2.29 -12.40
C LEU A 33 13.20 -1.36 -13.61
N THR A 34 14.14 -0.42 -13.78
CA THR A 34 14.18 0.48 -14.94
C THR A 34 14.34 -0.28 -16.26
N GLU A 35 15.18 -1.32 -16.34
CA GLU A 35 15.29 -2.17 -17.54
C GLU A 35 14.04 -3.00 -17.79
N GLN A 36 13.45 -3.61 -16.75
CA GLN A 36 12.20 -4.37 -16.86
C GLN A 36 11.07 -3.48 -17.41
N ILE A 37 10.88 -2.29 -16.83
CA ILE A 37 9.93 -1.27 -17.32
C ILE A 37 10.24 -0.90 -18.77
N ALA A 38 11.50 -0.60 -19.09
CA ALA A 38 11.93 -0.18 -20.42
C ALA A 38 11.81 -1.27 -21.49
N GLU A 39 11.67 -2.55 -21.14
CA GLU A 39 11.31 -3.62 -22.06
C GLU A 39 9.79 -3.76 -22.21
N ILE A 40 9.06 -3.73 -21.09
CA ILE A 40 7.59 -3.92 -21.08
C ILE A 40 6.88 -2.79 -21.84
N VAL A 41 7.28 -1.52 -21.68
CA VAL A 41 6.62 -0.39 -22.38
C VAL A 41 6.91 -0.33 -23.89
N LYS A 42 7.92 -1.08 -24.38
CA LYS A 42 8.23 -1.22 -25.82
C LYS A 42 7.37 -2.27 -26.52
N GLN A 43 6.58 -3.04 -25.79
CA GLN A 43 5.70 -4.05 -26.39
C GLN A 43 4.67 -3.38 -27.33
N PRO A 44 4.32 -4.02 -28.47
CA PRO A 44 3.28 -3.51 -29.36
C PRO A 44 1.93 -3.48 -28.63
N TYR A 45 1.03 -2.59 -29.03
CA TYR A 45 -0.34 -2.67 -28.55
C TYR A 45 -1.06 -3.91 -29.08
N SER A 46 -2.00 -4.41 -28.28
CA SER A 46 -2.90 -5.50 -28.63
C SER A 46 -3.80 -5.15 -29.82
N LYS A 47 -4.28 -6.20 -30.49
CA LYS A 47 -5.29 -6.12 -31.57
C LYS A 47 -6.71 -6.44 -31.08
N LEU A 48 -6.87 -6.71 -29.79
CA LEU A 48 -8.16 -6.98 -29.15
C LEU A 48 -8.88 -5.68 -28.82
N THR A 49 -10.21 -5.68 -28.91
CA THR A 49 -11.05 -4.53 -28.51
C THR A 49 -11.06 -4.35 -26.99
N PRO A 50 -11.49 -3.18 -26.46
CA PRO A 50 -11.60 -2.95 -25.02
C PRO A 50 -12.44 -4.02 -24.30
N GLU A 51 -13.53 -4.48 -24.92
CA GLU A 51 -14.45 -5.51 -24.40
C GLU A 51 -13.78 -6.90 -24.38
N GLN A 52 -13.03 -7.24 -25.42
CA GLN A 52 -12.27 -8.49 -25.49
C GLN A 52 -11.16 -8.54 -24.42
N GLN A 53 -10.53 -7.39 -24.13
CA GLN A 53 -9.55 -7.26 -23.06
C GLN A 53 -10.20 -7.36 -21.68
N LYS A 54 -11.39 -6.77 -21.51
CA LYS A 54 -12.20 -6.85 -20.29
C LYS A 54 -12.53 -8.30 -19.93
N VAL A 55 -12.98 -9.10 -20.91
CA VAL A 55 -13.24 -10.54 -20.70
C VAL A 55 -11.98 -11.31 -20.28
N LYS A 56 -10.78 -10.98 -20.80
CA LYS A 56 -9.53 -11.59 -20.33
C LYS A 56 -9.18 -11.18 -18.89
N LEU A 57 -9.35 -9.89 -18.54
CA LEU A 57 -9.10 -9.35 -17.20
C LEU A 57 -10.00 -9.99 -16.16
N GLU A 58 -11.30 -10.07 -16.45
CA GLU A 58 -12.28 -10.76 -15.60
C GLU A 58 -11.93 -12.24 -15.43
N ALA A 59 -11.52 -12.95 -16.49
CA ALA A 59 -11.18 -14.36 -16.42
C ALA A 59 -9.98 -14.65 -15.49
N GLU A 60 -8.85 -13.95 -15.65
CA GLU A 60 -7.65 -14.18 -14.82
C GLU A 60 -7.87 -13.70 -13.37
N ALA A 61 -8.63 -12.62 -13.15
CA ALA A 61 -8.98 -12.18 -11.79
C ALA A 61 -9.92 -13.18 -11.08
N ASN A 62 -10.84 -13.83 -11.82
CA ASN A 62 -11.62 -14.95 -11.29
C ASN A 62 -10.74 -16.19 -11.02
N GLU A 63 -9.75 -16.51 -11.87
CA GLU A 63 -8.82 -17.62 -11.59
C GLU A 63 -7.98 -17.33 -10.34
N MET A 64 -7.43 -16.12 -10.22
CA MET A 64 -6.70 -15.67 -9.03
C MET A 64 -7.54 -15.84 -7.77
N LEU A 65 -8.78 -15.36 -7.79
CA LEU A 65 -9.68 -15.44 -6.64
C LEU A 65 -10.07 -16.89 -6.31
N VAL A 66 -10.18 -17.78 -7.30
CA VAL A 66 -10.33 -19.24 -7.09
C VAL A 66 -9.07 -19.89 -6.50
N GLN A 67 -7.87 -19.36 -6.75
CA GLN A 67 -6.68 -19.78 -6.00
C GLN A 67 -6.63 -19.18 -4.59
N MET A 68 -7.09 -17.94 -4.39
CA MET A 68 -7.13 -17.30 -3.06
C MET A 68 -8.15 -17.98 -2.15
N ASP A 69 -9.36 -18.29 -2.63
CA ASP A 69 -10.49 -18.80 -1.84
C ASP A 69 -10.18 -20.08 -1.05
N LYS A 70 -9.27 -20.91 -1.55
CA LYS A 70 -8.82 -22.15 -0.89
C LYS A 70 -8.12 -21.89 0.46
N SER A 71 -7.58 -20.69 0.70
CA SER A 71 -6.92 -20.33 1.96
C SER A 71 -7.90 -20.30 3.14
N LYS A 72 -9.20 -20.14 2.88
CA LYS A 72 -10.29 -20.32 3.86
C LYS A 72 -10.34 -21.73 4.46
N SER A 73 -9.66 -22.71 3.85
CA SER A 73 -9.53 -24.09 4.34
C SER A 73 -8.14 -24.41 4.90
N SER A 74 -7.25 -23.42 5.00
CA SER A 74 -5.90 -23.58 5.53
C SER A 74 -5.91 -23.82 7.04
N GLY A 75 -5.57 -25.04 7.46
CA GLY A 75 -5.39 -25.36 8.88
C GLY A 75 -4.26 -24.54 9.53
N ALA A 76 -3.29 -24.07 8.75
CA ALA A 76 -2.23 -23.18 9.24
C ALA A 76 -2.79 -21.78 9.58
N ILE A 77 -3.59 -21.19 8.70
CA ILE A 77 -4.24 -19.89 8.96
C ILE A 77 -5.21 -19.99 10.13
N GLU A 78 -6.04 -21.04 10.17
CA GLU A 78 -7.00 -21.27 11.27
C GLU A 78 -6.31 -21.39 12.64
N ALA A 79 -5.15 -22.05 12.70
CA ALA A 79 -4.35 -22.14 13.91
C ALA A 79 -3.71 -20.80 14.31
N LEU A 80 -3.22 -20.00 13.36
CA LEU A 80 -2.67 -18.65 13.64
C LEU A 80 -3.77 -17.68 14.11
N GLN A 81 -4.97 -17.75 13.51
CA GLN A 81 -6.16 -17.03 13.97
C GLN A 81 -6.56 -17.45 15.39
N ASN A 82 -6.52 -18.76 15.70
CA ASN A 82 -6.81 -19.23 17.04
C ASN A 82 -5.74 -18.80 18.06
N LEU A 83 -4.45 -18.79 17.68
CA LEU A 83 -3.38 -18.26 18.54
C LEU A 83 -3.62 -16.78 18.89
N ALA A 84 -3.93 -15.94 17.89
CA ALA A 84 -4.26 -14.54 18.11
C ALA A 84 -5.47 -14.37 19.05
N ARG A 85 -6.54 -15.15 18.84
CA ARG A 85 -7.72 -15.18 19.73
C ARG A 85 -7.38 -15.61 21.17
N LEU A 86 -6.44 -16.53 21.35
CA LEU A 86 -5.99 -16.99 22.68
C LEU A 86 -5.08 -15.98 23.41
N LEU A 87 -4.37 -15.14 22.65
CA LEU A 87 -3.63 -13.99 23.19
C LEU A 87 -4.57 -12.84 23.59
N ASP A 88 -5.67 -12.63 22.85
CA ASP A 88 -6.75 -11.68 23.21
C ASP A 88 -7.53 -12.11 24.47
N VAL A 89 -7.80 -13.42 24.63
CA VAL A 89 -8.47 -13.98 25.83
C VAL A 89 -7.58 -13.98 27.07
N SER A 90 -6.27 -14.22 26.90
CA SER A 90 -5.27 -14.11 27.96
C SER A 90 -3.99 -13.54 27.36
N SER A 91 -3.73 -12.28 27.64
CA SER A 91 -2.50 -11.62 27.24
C SER A 91 -1.27 -12.38 27.73
N VAL A 92 -0.20 -12.29 26.95
CA VAL A 92 1.12 -12.79 27.29
C VAL A 92 2.09 -11.64 27.16
N ASP A 93 2.73 -11.28 28.27
CA ASP A 93 3.89 -10.41 28.22
C ASP A 93 5.06 -11.16 27.57
N VAL A 94 5.48 -10.64 26.42
CA VAL A 94 6.60 -11.10 25.58
C VAL A 94 7.82 -10.18 25.73
N PHE A 95 7.63 -8.92 26.12
CA PHE A 95 8.65 -7.87 25.99
C PHE A 95 9.04 -7.15 27.30
N SER A 96 8.41 -7.52 28.43
CA SER A 96 8.29 -6.73 29.65
C SER A 96 7.44 -5.47 29.43
N GLY A 97 6.26 -5.45 30.05
CA GLY A 97 5.36 -4.28 30.09
C GLY A 97 4.38 -4.14 28.92
N LYS A 98 4.66 -4.71 27.74
CA LYS A 98 3.67 -4.82 26.65
C LYS A 98 2.77 -6.04 26.86
N ASN A 99 1.48 -5.81 27.10
CA ASN A 99 0.49 -6.89 27.28
C ASN A 99 -0.21 -7.30 25.97
N ASP A 100 -0.30 -6.39 24.99
CA ASP A 100 -1.15 -6.54 23.80
C ASP A 100 -0.37 -7.09 22.58
N ASN A 101 0.42 -8.16 22.79
CA ASN A 101 1.32 -8.69 21.76
C ASN A 101 0.60 -9.55 20.71
N SER A 102 0.78 -9.21 19.44
CA SER A 102 0.22 -9.93 18.29
C SER A 102 1.06 -11.15 17.87
N VAL A 103 0.57 -11.93 16.89
CA VAL A 103 1.35 -13.04 16.31
C VAL A 103 2.51 -12.49 15.47
N GLU A 104 2.30 -11.34 14.83
CA GLU A 104 3.32 -10.57 14.11
C GLU A 104 4.43 -10.08 15.06
N ASP A 105 4.09 -9.58 16.25
CA ASP A 105 5.08 -9.20 17.27
C ASP A 105 5.96 -10.40 17.67
N ILE A 106 5.35 -11.56 17.94
CA ILE A 106 6.04 -12.80 18.35
C ILE A 106 7.07 -13.26 17.31
N ILE A 107 6.77 -13.08 16.02
CA ILE A 107 7.69 -13.39 14.90
C ILE A 107 8.90 -12.46 14.90
N ASN A 108 8.71 -11.16 15.19
CA ASN A 108 9.77 -10.15 15.14
C ASN A 108 10.53 -10.00 16.48
N THR A 109 10.68 -11.09 17.24
CA THR A 109 11.39 -11.10 18.55
C THR A 109 12.83 -11.61 18.44
N ALA A 110 13.73 -11.08 19.28
CA ALA A 110 15.03 -11.69 19.57
C ALA A 110 15.35 -11.60 21.08
N GLY A 111 16.06 -12.60 21.61
CA GLY A 111 16.44 -12.67 23.03
C GLY A 111 15.30 -12.99 24.01
N VAL A 112 14.04 -13.05 23.55
CA VAL A 112 12.89 -13.46 24.35
C VAL A 112 12.78 -14.99 24.37
N TYR A 113 12.62 -15.58 25.56
CA TYR A 113 12.48 -17.02 25.72
C TYR A 113 11.38 -17.40 26.73
N GLY A 114 10.69 -18.51 26.46
CA GLY A 114 9.67 -19.07 27.35
C GLY A 114 8.78 -20.07 26.61
N ILE A 115 8.22 -21.05 27.33
CA ILE A 115 7.24 -21.99 26.77
C ILE A 115 5.88 -21.70 27.44
N TYR A 116 4.91 -21.27 26.66
CA TYR A 116 3.56 -20.92 27.10
C TYR A 116 2.59 -22.01 26.63
N THR A 117 2.06 -22.78 27.59
CA THR A 117 1.07 -23.85 27.30
C THR A 117 -0.33 -23.38 27.65
N TRP A 118 -1.26 -23.43 26.70
CA TRP A 118 -2.65 -23.03 26.92
C TRP A 118 -3.36 -23.95 27.92
N ASN A 119 -4.12 -23.38 28.87
CA ASN A 119 -4.92 -24.13 29.82
C ASN A 119 -6.42 -23.87 29.58
N ALA A 120 -7.05 -24.71 28.75
CA ALA A 120 -8.46 -24.59 28.38
C ALA A 120 -9.46 -24.72 29.55
N SER A 121 -9.04 -25.20 30.73
CA SER A 121 -9.87 -25.24 31.95
C SER A 121 -9.79 -23.95 32.78
N LYS A 122 -8.81 -23.08 32.51
CA LYS A 122 -8.59 -21.79 33.20
C LYS A 122 -8.68 -20.58 32.30
N ASN A 123 -8.67 -20.79 30.98
CA ASN A 123 -8.52 -19.76 29.95
C ASN A 123 -7.27 -18.88 30.14
N THR A 124 -6.14 -19.48 30.51
CA THR A 124 -4.87 -18.79 30.72
C THR A 124 -3.67 -19.58 30.21
N TRP A 125 -2.58 -18.87 29.92
CA TRP A 125 -1.30 -19.48 29.56
C TRP A 125 -0.51 -19.90 30.81
N THR A 126 0.05 -21.11 30.77
CA THR A 126 0.98 -21.63 31.78
C THR A 126 2.41 -21.48 31.24
N LYS A 127 3.20 -20.54 31.78
CA LYS A 127 4.61 -20.32 31.39
C LYS A 127 5.55 -21.29 32.11
N THR A 128 6.45 -21.92 31.36
CA THR A 128 7.67 -22.56 31.86
C THR A 128 8.91 -21.91 31.23
N SER A 129 10.07 -22.11 31.84
CA SER A 129 11.33 -21.53 31.39
C SER A 129 11.87 -22.18 30.12
N SER A 130 12.50 -21.35 29.29
CA SER A 130 13.30 -21.72 28.12
C SER A 130 14.49 -20.75 28.05
N THR A 131 15.55 -21.14 27.36
CA THR A 131 16.78 -20.35 27.15
C THR A 131 17.21 -20.27 25.68
N SER A 132 16.38 -20.78 24.77
CA SER A 132 16.74 -20.97 23.35
C SER A 132 15.62 -20.72 22.34
N GLU A 133 14.37 -20.69 22.78
CA GLU A 133 13.18 -20.49 21.95
C GLU A 133 12.04 -19.82 22.74
N LEU A 134 11.20 -19.04 22.05
CA LEU A 134 9.88 -18.62 22.52
C LEU A 134 8.84 -19.54 21.86
N LYS A 135 7.96 -20.18 22.64
CA LYS A 135 7.09 -21.24 22.16
C LYS A 135 5.70 -21.16 22.77
N PHE A 136 4.67 -21.31 21.94
CA PHE A 136 3.26 -21.38 22.31
C PHE A 136 2.72 -22.78 21.95
N ILE A 137 2.07 -23.44 22.91
CA ILE A 137 1.51 -24.80 22.78
C ILE A 137 0.01 -24.71 23.05
N PHE A 138 -0.82 -24.92 22.02
CA PHE A 138 -2.23 -24.50 22.03
C PHE A 138 -3.09 -25.37 21.08
N PRO A 139 -4.43 -25.28 21.11
CA PRO A 139 -5.29 -26.05 20.20
C PRO A 139 -5.27 -25.44 18.78
N ALA A 140 -5.23 -26.25 17.73
CA ALA A 140 -5.17 -25.75 16.35
C ALA A 140 -6.46 -25.04 15.86
N LYS A 141 -7.55 -25.10 16.64
CA LYS A 141 -8.88 -24.56 16.29
C LYS A 141 -9.61 -24.10 17.55
N GLU A 142 -10.51 -23.12 17.45
CA GLU A 142 -11.34 -22.68 18.59
C GLU A 142 -12.23 -23.80 19.15
N SER A 143 -12.69 -24.72 18.28
CA SER A 143 -13.52 -25.87 18.65
C SER A 143 -12.76 -27.01 19.35
N LEU A 144 -11.44 -26.88 19.56
CA LEU A 144 -10.59 -27.87 20.20
C LEU A 144 -10.10 -27.40 21.57
N THR A 145 -10.07 -28.31 22.54
CA THR A 145 -9.49 -28.10 23.88
C THR A 145 -8.13 -28.79 24.06
N THR A 146 -7.80 -29.74 23.20
CA THR A 146 -6.50 -30.43 23.17
C THR A 146 -5.46 -29.54 22.50
N ASN A 147 -4.33 -29.30 23.17
CA ASN A 147 -3.21 -28.57 22.56
C ASN A 147 -2.48 -29.47 21.56
N ASN A 148 -2.77 -29.31 20.26
CA ASN A 148 -2.16 -30.07 19.17
C ASN A 148 -1.39 -29.19 18.16
N ALA A 149 -1.43 -27.87 18.31
CA ALA A 149 -0.56 -26.93 17.60
C ALA A 149 0.62 -26.50 18.48
N THR A 150 1.75 -26.21 17.85
CA THR A 150 2.90 -25.56 18.48
C THR A 150 3.45 -24.50 17.55
N PHE A 151 3.51 -23.25 18.02
CA PHE A 151 4.17 -22.16 17.32
C PHE A 151 5.46 -21.81 18.07
N SER A 152 6.60 -21.87 17.40
CA SER A 152 7.92 -21.66 18.01
C SER A 152 8.72 -20.66 17.22
N THR A 153 9.33 -19.69 17.90
CA THR A 153 10.17 -18.64 17.30
C THR A 153 11.57 -18.61 17.92
N LYS A 154 12.53 -18.14 17.13
CA LYS A 154 13.92 -17.97 17.54
C LYS A 154 14.57 -16.81 16.77
N GLY A 155 14.87 -15.73 17.47
CA GLY A 155 15.58 -14.57 16.92
C GLY A 155 17.07 -14.50 17.28
N THR A 156 17.86 -13.93 16.37
CA THR A 156 19.23 -13.46 16.59
C THR A 156 19.19 -11.95 16.83
N ALA A 157 19.64 -11.49 17.99
CA ALA A 157 19.61 -10.06 18.33
C ALA A 157 20.58 -9.23 17.46
N SER A 158 20.20 -7.99 17.18
CA SER A 158 21.11 -6.91 16.77
C SER A 158 21.64 -6.17 18.00
N ASP A 159 22.57 -5.23 17.80
CA ASP A 159 22.97 -4.27 18.84
C ASP A 159 21.96 -3.11 19.01
N VAL A 160 20.92 -3.02 18.16
CA VAL A 160 19.92 -1.94 18.21
C VAL A 160 18.88 -2.24 19.27
N LYS A 161 18.69 -1.28 20.20
CA LYS A 161 17.73 -1.36 21.30
C LYS A 161 16.58 -0.39 21.08
N VAL A 162 15.35 -0.91 21.14
CA VAL A 162 14.14 -0.09 21.26
C VAL A 162 13.87 0.18 22.74
N LYS A 163 13.57 1.44 23.08
CA LYS A 163 13.06 1.83 24.41
C LYS A 163 11.57 1.53 24.49
N ILE A 164 11.15 0.65 25.41
CA ILE A 164 9.74 0.44 25.76
C ILE A 164 9.47 1.12 27.10
N GLN A 165 8.45 1.98 27.15
CA GLN A 165 7.97 2.54 28.42
C GLN A 165 7.17 1.48 29.17
N ASP A 166 7.66 1.08 30.35
CA ASP A 166 6.99 0.15 31.27
C ASP A 166 6.02 0.93 32.16
N SER A 167 6.54 1.88 32.95
CA SER A 167 5.76 2.58 33.96
C SER A 167 6.24 4.02 34.19
N TYR A 168 5.35 4.86 34.72
CA TYR A 168 5.62 6.26 35.00
C TYR A 168 5.29 6.61 36.46
N ASN A 169 6.30 7.04 37.21
CA ASN A 169 6.13 7.51 38.58
C ASN A 169 5.78 9.00 38.59
N TRP A 170 4.49 9.31 38.64
CA TRP A 170 3.96 10.67 38.68
C TRP A 170 4.41 11.51 39.89
N GLN A 171 4.91 10.89 40.96
CA GLN A 171 5.38 11.58 42.17
C GLN A 171 6.83 12.07 42.03
N THR A 172 7.62 11.44 41.16
CA THR A 172 9.04 11.78 40.94
C THR A 172 9.33 12.28 39.52
N GLY A 173 8.38 12.13 38.59
CA GLY A 173 8.56 12.46 37.17
C GLY A 173 9.43 11.45 36.41
N VAL A 174 9.60 10.23 36.95
CA VAL A 174 10.53 9.22 36.41
C VAL A 174 9.77 8.19 35.56
N GLU A 175 10.20 8.03 34.31
CA GLU A 175 9.85 6.87 33.48
C GLU A 175 10.77 5.69 33.81
N VAL A 176 10.17 4.53 34.10
CA VAL A 176 10.85 3.23 34.06
C VAL A 176 10.65 2.66 32.66
N ASN A 177 11.72 2.13 32.08
CA ASN A 177 11.75 1.70 30.69
C ASN A 177 12.51 0.39 30.56
N ASP A 178 11.90 -0.55 29.86
CA ASP A 178 12.53 -1.79 29.40
C ASP A 178 13.14 -1.59 28.01
N TYR A 179 14.02 -2.53 27.63
CA TYR A 179 14.76 -2.45 26.37
C TYR A 179 14.79 -3.80 25.68
N ILE A 180 14.27 -3.84 24.45
CA ILE A 180 14.32 -5.03 23.59
C ILE A 180 15.33 -4.82 22.48
N PHE A 181 16.02 -5.89 22.08
CA PHE A 181 16.90 -5.88 20.91
C PHE A 181 16.11 -6.27 19.66
N LEU A 182 16.28 -5.53 18.56
CA LEU A 182 15.65 -5.87 17.29
C LEU A 182 16.32 -7.11 16.65
N PRO A 183 15.58 -7.99 15.98
CA PRO A 183 16.15 -9.19 15.34
C PRO A 183 16.92 -8.86 14.06
N THR A 184 18.20 -9.28 13.96
CA THR A 184 18.89 -9.36 12.65
C THR A 184 18.38 -10.51 11.79
N ALA A 185 17.92 -11.57 12.43
CA ALA A 185 17.17 -12.65 11.81
C ALA A 185 16.20 -13.25 12.83
N ALA A 186 15.04 -13.71 12.38
CA ALA A 186 14.11 -14.48 13.19
C ALA A 186 13.45 -15.60 12.37
N ASP A 187 13.54 -16.83 12.86
CA ASP A 187 12.87 -17.99 12.28
C ASP A 187 11.66 -18.37 13.16
N ALA A 188 10.54 -18.71 12.54
CA ALA A 188 9.40 -19.32 13.24
C ALA A 188 8.85 -20.54 12.50
N VAL A 189 8.33 -21.50 13.27
CA VAL A 189 7.69 -22.72 12.76
C VAL A 189 6.39 -22.95 13.51
N LEU A 190 5.30 -23.12 12.76
CA LEU A 190 4.06 -23.68 13.23
C LEU A 190 4.03 -25.17 12.89
N THR A 191 3.78 -26.02 13.88
CA THR A 191 3.39 -27.41 13.66
C THR A 191 1.95 -27.65 14.13
N ILE A 192 1.27 -28.60 13.49
CA ILE A 192 -0.04 -29.14 13.88
C ILE A 192 0.09 -30.66 13.85
N ASP A 193 -0.32 -31.33 14.92
CA ASP A 193 -0.17 -32.78 15.11
C ASP A 193 1.29 -33.26 14.92
N ASN A 194 2.26 -32.39 15.25
CA ASN A 194 3.71 -32.51 15.04
C ASN A 194 4.20 -32.47 13.57
N VAL A 195 3.31 -32.20 12.61
CA VAL A 195 3.67 -31.95 11.20
C VAL A 195 3.85 -30.46 10.96
N SER A 196 4.83 -30.05 10.16
CA SER A 196 5.02 -28.64 9.80
C SER A 196 3.82 -28.10 9.03
N ALA A 197 3.22 -27.03 9.54
CA ALA A 197 2.04 -26.37 8.99
C ALA A 197 2.38 -25.01 8.35
N ALA A 198 3.30 -24.25 8.96
CA ALA A 198 3.86 -23.04 8.37
C ALA A 198 5.32 -22.83 8.81
N THR A 199 6.10 -22.18 7.96
CA THR A 199 7.42 -21.64 8.30
C THR A 199 7.49 -20.15 7.98
N PHE A 200 8.27 -19.44 8.78
CA PHE A 200 8.50 -18.00 8.66
C PHE A 200 10.00 -17.75 8.80
N THR A 201 10.56 -16.90 7.95
CA THR A 201 11.96 -16.45 8.05
C THR A 201 12.00 -14.95 7.80
N GLN A 202 12.53 -14.20 8.75
CA GLN A 202 12.72 -12.76 8.72
C GLN A 202 14.22 -12.44 8.82
N THR A 203 14.70 -11.47 8.05
CA THR A 203 16.07 -10.94 8.16
C THR A 203 16.04 -9.42 8.08
N ALA A 204 16.85 -8.74 8.88
CA ALA A 204 16.99 -7.29 8.88
C ALA A 204 18.44 -6.86 9.09
N LYS A 205 18.89 -5.85 8.33
CA LYS A 205 20.17 -5.18 8.55
C LYS A 205 19.92 -3.73 8.98
N TYR A 206 20.32 -3.41 10.20
CA TYR A 206 20.26 -2.06 10.75
C TYR A 206 21.57 -1.33 10.52
N ALA A 207 21.50 -0.04 10.23
CA ALA A 207 22.65 0.84 10.08
C ALA A 207 22.58 2.01 11.07
N ASN A 208 23.74 2.54 11.46
CA ASN A 208 23.87 3.76 12.26
C ASN A 208 23.08 3.77 13.59
N GLY A 209 22.77 2.59 14.15
CA GLY A 209 21.98 2.43 15.36
C GLY A 209 20.47 2.72 15.21
N LYS A 210 19.95 2.88 13.98
CA LYS A 210 18.53 3.17 13.74
C LYS A 210 17.64 1.93 13.94
N GLU A 211 16.42 2.16 14.44
CA GLU A 211 15.40 1.13 14.67
C GLU A 211 14.74 0.62 13.37
N VAL A 212 14.89 1.34 12.25
CA VAL A 212 14.41 0.91 10.93
C VAL A 212 15.58 0.31 10.14
N PRO A 213 15.41 -0.86 9.49
CA PRO A 213 16.50 -1.51 8.76
C PRO A 213 16.68 -0.97 7.33
N ASN A 214 17.93 -0.92 6.88
CA ASN A 214 18.30 -0.63 5.49
C ASN A 214 17.90 -1.76 4.54
N GLU A 215 18.08 -3.02 4.97
CA GLU A 215 17.63 -4.20 4.23
C GLU A 215 16.68 -5.00 5.12
N PHE A 216 15.52 -5.35 4.58
CA PHE A 216 14.56 -6.23 5.22
C PHE A 216 14.13 -7.32 4.24
N ALA A 217 13.96 -8.55 4.72
CA ALA A 217 13.24 -9.58 3.99
C ALA A 217 12.40 -10.40 4.96
N TYR A 218 11.22 -10.82 4.50
CA TYR A 218 10.31 -11.68 5.23
C TYR A 218 9.68 -12.67 4.26
N LYS A 219 9.65 -13.94 4.67
CA LYS A 219 9.02 -15.03 3.93
C LYS A 219 8.17 -15.87 4.87
N MET A 220 6.93 -16.12 4.47
CA MET A 220 6.02 -17.09 5.05
C MET A 220 5.73 -18.17 4.01
N ALA A 221 5.80 -19.44 4.38
CA ALA A 221 5.37 -20.56 3.55
C ALA A 221 4.43 -21.47 4.35
N LEU A 222 3.26 -21.76 3.77
CA LEU A 222 2.23 -22.64 4.33
C LEU A 222 2.29 -24.01 3.65
N ASN A 223 1.99 -25.08 4.38
CA ASN A 223 2.12 -26.46 3.88
C ASN A 223 1.06 -26.87 2.84
N ASP A 224 0.01 -26.06 2.66
CA ASP A 224 -1.01 -26.16 1.61
C ASP A 224 -0.59 -25.55 0.27
N GLY A 225 0.60 -24.91 0.24
CA GLY A 225 1.25 -24.40 -0.95
C GLY A 225 1.19 -22.88 -1.12
N TYR A 226 0.60 -22.11 -0.19
CA TYR A 226 0.78 -20.65 -0.23
C TYR A 226 2.19 -20.24 0.22
N ALA A 227 2.76 -19.24 -0.45
CA ALA A 227 3.88 -18.50 0.10
C ALA A 227 3.71 -16.99 -0.11
N TRP A 228 4.06 -16.22 0.90
CA TRP A 228 4.21 -14.77 0.83
C TRP A 228 5.69 -14.43 1.03
N GLU A 229 6.26 -13.64 0.13
CA GLU A 229 7.61 -13.12 0.23
C GLU A 229 7.57 -11.60 0.09
N MET A 230 8.34 -10.87 0.90
CA MET A 230 8.60 -9.45 0.71
C MET A 230 10.07 -9.13 1.01
N SER A 231 10.64 -8.15 0.32
CA SER A 231 11.96 -7.61 0.62
C SER A 231 12.07 -6.12 0.28
N GLY A 232 12.66 -5.36 1.20
CA GLY A 232 12.99 -3.95 1.03
C GLY A 232 14.50 -3.75 1.05
N THR A 233 15.01 -2.84 0.22
CA THR A 233 16.41 -2.39 0.27
C THR A 233 16.46 -0.89 0.09
N LYS A 234 17.12 -0.20 1.02
CA LYS A 234 17.31 1.23 1.00
C LYS A 234 18.69 1.58 0.45
N ALA A 235 18.73 2.37 -0.62
CA ALA A 235 19.94 2.84 -1.27
C ALA A 235 19.67 4.19 -1.98
N THR A 236 20.47 4.57 -2.98
CA THR A 236 20.19 5.74 -3.86
C THR A 236 18.86 5.61 -4.62
N GLU A 237 18.44 4.37 -4.92
CA GLU A 237 17.07 4.01 -5.25
C GLU A 237 16.58 3.05 -4.16
N ASN A 238 15.49 3.39 -3.47
CA ASN A 238 14.84 2.53 -2.50
C ASN A 238 14.00 1.50 -3.28
N THR A 239 14.21 0.20 -3.07
CA THR A 239 13.44 -0.85 -3.76
C THR A 239 12.60 -1.66 -2.79
N SER A 240 11.39 -2.02 -3.21
CA SER A 240 10.48 -2.90 -2.46
C SER A 240 9.91 -3.96 -3.41
N LYS A 241 10.10 -5.23 -3.07
CA LYS A 241 9.54 -6.38 -3.79
C LYS A 241 8.58 -7.14 -2.89
N ALA A 242 7.52 -7.68 -3.47
CA ALA A 242 6.64 -8.63 -2.79
C ALA A 242 6.04 -9.64 -3.77
N ALA A 243 5.73 -10.85 -3.30
CA ALA A 243 5.08 -11.89 -4.08
C ALA A 243 4.18 -12.76 -3.20
N PHE A 244 2.90 -12.83 -3.55
CA PHE A 244 1.97 -13.85 -3.09
C PHE A 244 1.85 -14.94 -4.14
N THR A 245 2.07 -16.19 -3.73
CA THR A 245 2.09 -17.34 -4.62
C THR A 245 1.24 -18.49 -4.07
N PHE A 246 0.78 -19.36 -4.97
CA PHE A 246 0.14 -20.63 -4.62
C PHE A 246 0.72 -21.75 -5.50
N ASN A 247 1.31 -22.76 -4.85
CA ASN A 247 2.04 -23.86 -5.48
C ASN A 247 3.06 -23.37 -6.52
N GLY A 248 3.81 -22.32 -6.17
CA GLY A 248 4.85 -21.71 -7.00
C GLY A 248 4.36 -20.82 -8.15
N LYS A 249 3.04 -20.71 -8.39
CA LYS A 249 2.47 -19.74 -9.35
C LYS A 249 2.28 -18.38 -8.71
N ASN A 250 2.53 -17.30 -9.45
CA ASN A 250 2.20 -15.95 -9.00
C ASN A 250 0.68 -15.79 -8.87
N LEU A 251 0.22 -15.20 -7.76
CA LEU A 251 -1.13 -14.65 -7.64
C LEU A 251 -1.07 -13.13 -7.80
N VAL A 252 -0.29 -12.47 -6.95
CA VAL A 252 0.02 -11.03 -7.06
C VAL A 252 1.49 -10.83 -6.70
N SER A 253 2.22 -10.05 -7.50
CA SER A 253 3.55 -9.55 -7.11
C SER A 253 3.74 -8.07 -7.41
N PHE A 254 4.63 -7.47 -6.65
CA PHE A 254 4.98 -6.06 -6.66
C PHE A 254 6.50 -5.94 -6.79
N ASN A 255 6.99 -5.03 -7.64
CA ASN A 255 8.40 -4.65 -7.72
C ASN A 255 8.45 -3.13 -7.94
N ALA A 256 8.75 -2.38 -6.88
CA ALA A 256 8.72 -0.93 -6.84
C ALA A 256 10.10 -0.35 -6.54
N GLY A 257 10.37 0.85 -7.07
CA GLY A 257 11.63 1.57 -6.94
C GLY A 257 11.38 3.07 -6.81
N SER A 258 12.09 3.76 -5.93
CA SER A 258 11.88 5.17 -5.66
C SER A 258 13.16 5.91 -5.32
N THR A 259 13.39 7.07 -5.97
CA THR A 259 14.49 7.98 -5.62
C THR A 259 14.06 9.11 -4.68
N ALA A 260 12.83 9.06 -4.15
CA ALA A 260 12.34 10.03 -3.17
C ALA A 260 13.01 9.83 -1.80
N SER A 261 13.24 10.93 -1.07
CA SER A 261 13.81 10.87 0.29
C SER A 261 12.70 10.63 1.33
N ILE A 262 12.21 9.38 1.40
CA ILE A 262 11.04 8.98 2.21
C ILE A 262 11.12 9.47 3.66
N ASP A 263 12.27 9.30 4.32
CA ASP A 263 12.52 9.73 5.71
C ASP A 263 12.17 11.22 5.89
N LYS A 264 12.59 12.05 4.94
CA LYS A 264 12.35 13.50 4.95
C LYS A 264 10.94 13.89 4.51
N LEU A 265 10.25 13.03 3.75
CA LEU A 265 8.82 13.14 3.49
C LEU A 265 7.95 12.76 4.72
N ILE A 266 8.57 12.24 5.79
CA ILE A 266 7.92 11.96 7.08
C ILE A 266 8.33 13.01 8.14
N GLU A 267 9.55 13.55 8.06
CA GLU A 267 10.13 14.48 9.05
C GLU A 267 9.87 15.99 8.78
N ASP A 268 9.52 16.42 7.57
CA ASP A 268 9.48 17.85 7.16
C ASP A 268 8.21 18.18 6.36
N ASP A 269 7.44 19.19 6.81
CA ASP A 269 6.21 19.66 6.16
C ASP A 269 6.43 20.16 4.71
N ASN A 270 7.65 20.60 4.35
CA ASN A 270 7.96 21.01 2.99
C ASN A 270 8.36 19.82 2.10
N LEU A 271 7.38 18.96 1.83
CA LEU A 271 7.52 17.72 1.08
C LEU A 271 8.10 17.87 -0.35
N THR A 272 7.95 19.05 -0.96
CA THR A 272 8.23 19.26 -2.40
C THR A 272 9.66 18.92 -2.81
N GLN A 273 10.64 19.33 -2.00
CA GLN A 273 12.08 19.15 -2.26
C GLN A 273 12.59 17.71 -2.08
N TYR A 274 11.75 16.81 -1.55
CA TYR A 274 12.09 15.40 -1.30
C TYR A 274 11.34 14.42 -2.21
N ARG A 275 10.41 14.92 -3.03
CA ARG A 275 9.82 14.16 -4.14
C ARG A 275 10.93 13.69 -5.09
N GLY A 276 10.75 12.52 -5.69
CA GLY A 276 11.70 11.91 -6.62
C GLY A 276 10.97 11.24 -7.79
N LYS A 277 11.58 10.21 -8.37
CA LYS A 277 10.88 9.30 -9.29
C LYS A 277 10.32 8.12 -8.50
N ALA A 278 9.19 7.59 -8.95
CA ALA A 278 8.56 6.39 -8.39
C ALA A 278 8.15 5.45 -9.54
N ASN A 279 8.75 4.27 -9.55
CA ASN A 279 8.61 3.22 -10.55
C ASN A 279 7.95 2.00 -9.92
N GLY A 280 7.20 1.23 -10.71
CA GLY A 280 6.52 0.04 -10.22
C GLY A 280 6.09 -0.95 -11.30
N LEU A 281 6.09 -2.22 -10.94
CA LEU A 281 5.43 -3.30 -11.64
C LEU A 281 4.50 -4.00 -10.66
N VAL A 282 3.20 -4.07 -10.97
CA VAL A 282 2.21 -4.87 -10.23
C VAL A 282 1.71 -5.96 -11.15
N GLN A 283 2.09 -7.21 -10.89
CA GLN A 283 1.76 -8.36 -11.72
C GLN A 283 0.62 -9.18 -11.10
N ILE A 284 -0.46 -9.38 -11.86
CA ILE A 284 -1.64 -10.17 -11.48
C ILE A 284 -1.61 -11.47 -12.29
N MET A 285 -1.64 -12.61 -11.58
CA MET A 285 -1.36 -13.95 -12.11
C MET A 285 -0.04 -13.96 -12.91
N ASP A 286 0.11 -14.82 -13.91
CA ASP A 286 1.24 -14.77 -14.85
C ASP A 286 0.93 -13.92 -16.11
N ASN A 287 -0.28 -13.38 -16.21
CA ASN A 287 -0.78 -12.73 -17.44
C ASN A 287 -0.65 -11.22 -17.44
N PHE A 288 -1.12 -10.49 -16.42
CA PHE A 288 -1.21 -9.04 -16.48
C PHE A 288 -0.13 -8.35 -15.65
N VAL A 289 0.37 -7.22 -16.15
CA VAL A 289 1.22 -6.31 -15.38
C VAL A 289 0.77 -4.87 -15.58
N ILE A 290 0.62 -4.14 -14.48
CA ILE A 290 0.48 -2.68 -14.45
C ILE A 290 1.89 -2.12 -14.27
N VAL A 291 2.32 -1.30 -15.22
CA VAL A 291 3.59 -0.58 -15.19
C VAL A 291 3.32 0.84 -14.70
N ALA A 292 3.99 1.27 -13.64
CA ALA A 292 4.04 2.63 -13.14
C ALA A 292 5.42 3.23 -13.39
N ASN A 293 5.47 4.44 -13.93
CA ASN A 293 6.68 5.26 -14.08
C ASN A 293 6.25 6.72 -13.87
N MET A 294 6.68 7.31 -12.75
CA MET A 294 6.13 8.56 -12.22
C MET A 294 7.27 9.51 -11.82
N ASP A 295 7.17 10.78 -12.21
CA ASP A 295 8.17 11.81 -11.93
C ASP A 295 7.58 12.92 -11.04
N LEU A 296 7.52 12.64 -9.74
CA LEU A 296 6.88 13.50 -8.73
C LEU A 296 7.64 14.82 -8.53
N ALA A 297 8.94 14.83 -8.81
CA ALA A 297 9.77 16.05 -8.75
C ALA A 297 9.50 16.99 -9.94
N THR A 298 9.37 16.43 -11.15
CA THR A 298 8.99 17.22 -12.34
C THR A 298 7.55 17.69 -12.25
N GLU A 299 6.64 16.86 -11.75
CA GLU A 299 5.24 17.23 -11.52
C GLU A 299 5.10 18.41 -10.55
N ALA A 300 5.72 18.40 -9.37
CA ALA A 300 5.72 19.55 -8.46
C ALA A 300 6.24 20.83 -9.11
N THR A 301 7.22 20.70 -10.02
CA THR A 301 7.78 21.83 -10.76
C THR A 301 6.79 22.37 -11.80
N ASP A 302 6.04 21.49 -12.47
CA ASP A 302 5.00 21.87 -13.43
C ASP A 302 3.72 22.40 -12.76
N GLU A 303 3.37 21.90 -11.57
CA GLU A 303 2.29 22.39 -10.71
C GLU A 303 2.56 23.84 -10.30
N LEU A 304 3.73 24.11 -9.72
CA LEU A 304 4.21 25.45 -9.39
C LEU A 304 4.41 26.37 -10.60
N ALA A 305 4.49 25.84 -11.82
CA ALA A 305 4.53 26.61 -13.07
C ALA A 305 3.11 26.90 -13.61
N LEU A 306 2.19 25.94 -13.47
CA LEU A 306 0.78 26.10 -13.82
C LEU A 306 0.13 27.19 -12.96
N GLU A 307 0.25 27.12 -11.63
CA GLU A 307 -0.28 28.11 -10.68
C GLU A 307 0.07 29.54 -11.08
N LYS A 308 1.36 29.80 -11.33
CA LYS A 308 1.91 31.11 -11.72
C LYS A 308 1.45 31.57 -13.11
N SER A 309 0.81 30.70 -13.88
CA SER A 309 0.25 30.99 -15.19
C SER A 309 -1.27 31.20 -15.19
N LEU A 310 -1.97 30.89 -14.09
CA LEU A 310 -3.42 31.01 -14.01
C LEU A 310 -3.85 32.49 -14.09
N PRO A 311 -5.05 32.80 -14.62
CA PRO A 311 -5.59 34.16 -14.60
C PRO A 311 -5.78 34.64 -13.16
N THR A 312 -5.41 35.88 -12.85
CA THR A 312 -5.74 36.49 -11.55
C THR A 312 -7.25 36.75 -11.48
N VAL A 313 -7.93 36.10 -10.54
CA VAL A 313 -9.39 36.21 -10.35
C VAL A 313 -9.67 37.15 -9.17
N ASP A 314 -10.14 38.36 -9.45
CA ASP A 314 -10.55 39.35 -8.42
C ASP A 314 -12.00 39.81 -8.66
N PHE A 315 -12.88 39.55 -7.68
CA PHE A 315 -14.29 39.94 -7.71
C PHE A 315 -14.49 41.46 -7.83
N GLN A 316 -13.52 42.27 -7.41
CA GLN A 316 -13.61 43.72 -7.50
C GLN A 316 -13.29 44.27 -8.91
N THR A 317 -13.13 43.40 -9.91
CA THR A 317 -12.87 43.78 -11.31
C THR A 317 -14.04 43.46 -12.23
N LYS A 318 -14.24 44.29 -13.26
CA LYS A 318 -15.28 44.10 -14.30
C LYS A 318 -15.10 42.86 -15.18
N THR A 319 -13.99 42.13 -15.07
CA THR A 319 -13.66 40.96 -15.88
C THR A 319 -13.81 39.64 -15.12
N TYR A 320 -14.04 39.68 -13.81
CA TYR A 320 -14.16 38.54 -12.90
C TYR A 320 -14.86 37.30 -13.48
N PHE A 321 -16.07 37.44 -14.05
CA PHE A 321 -16.84 36.30 -14.56
C PHE A 321 -16.28 35.68 -15.86
N THR A 322 -15.47 36.42 -16.60
CA THR A 322 -14.66 35.90 -17.71
C THR A 322 -13.38 35.26 -17.18
N ASP A 323 -12.70 35.93 -16.26
CA ASP A 323 -11.41 35.50 -15.70
C ASP A 323 -11.55 34.20 -14.89
N ILE A 324 -12.64 34.03 -14.12
CA ILE A 324 -12.93 32.79 -13.39
C ILE A 324 -13.24 31.63 -14.34
N ASN A 325 -13.97 31.85 -15.43
CA ASN A 325 -14.23 30.81 -16.43
C ASN A 325 -12.93 30.41 -17.16
N ALA A 326 -12.06 31.38 -17.46
CA ALA A 326 -10.73 31.12 -18.01
C ALA A 326 -9.80 30.41 -17.01
N TYR A 327 -9.92 30.70 -15.71
CA TYR A 327 -9.21 30.02 -14.64
C TYR A 327 -9.62 28.55 -14.54
N GLN A 328 -10.93 28.26 -14.45
CA GLN A 328 -11.45 26.89 -14.24
C GLN A 328 -11.00 25.94 -15.36
N ILE A 329 -11.14 26.35 -16.63
CA ILE A 329 -10.68 25.51 -17.74
C ILE A 329 -9.16 25.35 -17.76
N LYS A 330 -8.39 26.45 -17.58
CA LYS A 330 -6.93 26.39 -17.64
C LYS A 330 -6.30 25.59 -16.51
N PHE A 331 -6.90 25.62 -15.31
CA PHE A 331 -6.48 24.82 -14.17
C PHE A 331 -6.67 23.32 -14.47
N ALA A 332 -7.87 22.90 -14.86
CA ALA A 332 -8.16 21.50 -15.13
C ALA A 332 -7.39 20.95 -16.37
N GLU A 333 -7.31 21.72 -17.47
CA GLU A 333 -6.51 21.35 -18.65
C GLU A 333 -5.00 21.30 -18.32
N GLY A 334 -4.52 22.19 -17.46
CA GLY A 334 -3.16 22.22 -16.95
C GLY A 334 -2.84 20.99 -16.10
N ASN A 335 -3.68 20.66 -15.11
CA ASN A 335 -3.53 19.49 -14.26
C ASN A 335 -3.61 18.19 -15.05
N ALA A 336 -4.53 18.10 -16.02
CA ALA A 336 -4.60 16.99 -16.97
C ALA A 336 -3.31 16.87 -17.80
N THR A 337 -2.73 17.98 -18.26
CA THR A 337 -1.48 18.00 -19.02
C THR A 337 -0.28 17.59 -18.16
N ASN A 338 -0.15 18.16 -16.96
CA ASN A 338 0.92 17.85 -16.00
C ASN A 338 0.86 16.38 -15.56
N PHE A 339 -0.33 15.86 -15.30
CA PHE A 339 -0.53 14.44 -15.00
C PHE A 339 -0.09 13.56 -16.18
N ASN A 340 -0.62 13.83 -17.38
CA ASN A 340 -0.31 13.07 -18.59
C ASN A 340 1.17 13.15 -19.00
N LYS A 341 1.89 14.20 -18.60
CA LYS A 341 3.34 14.33 -18.78
C LYS A 341 4.11 13.41 -17.82
N ASN A 342 3.84 13.54 -16.52
CA ASN A 342 4.73 13.03 -15.46
C ASN A 342 4.30 11.68 -14.86
N PHE A 343 3.05 11.25 -15.04
CA PHE A 343 2.57 9.93 -14.63
C PHE A 343 2.31 9.05 -15.85
N LYS A 344 3.02 7.93 -15.94
CA LYS A 344 2.82 6.88 -16.96
C LYS A 344 2.38 5.60 -16.29
N LEU A 345 1.09 5.29 -16.42
CA LEU A 345 0.50 4.03 -15.97
C LEU A 345 0.04 3.24 -17.21
N THR A 346 0.59 2.04 -17.39
CA THR A 346 0.34 1.20 -18.58
C THR A 346 -0.09 -0.19 -18.14
N LEU A 347 -1.24 -0.66 -18.63
CA LEU A 347 -1.69 -2.04 -18.46
C LEU A 347 -1.19 -2.89 -19.64
N VAL A 348 -0.61 -4.05 -19.35
CA VAL A 348 0.06 -4.92 -20.34
C VAL A 348 -0.29 -6.39 -20.08
N SER A 349 -0.53 -7.17 -21.14
CA SER A 349 -0.49 -8.64 -21.04
C SER A 349 0.94 -9.12 -21.27
N LYS A 350 1.59 -9.56 -20.20
CA LYS A 350 2.88 -10.25 -20.18
C LYS A 350 2.85 -11.56 -20.98
N LYS A 351 1.70 -12.24 -20.97
CA LYS A 351 1.46 -13.54 -21.64
C LYS A 351 1.26 -13.42 -23.16
N ASP A 352 0.52 -12.40 -23.60
CA ASP A 352 0.38 -12.09 -25.03
C ASP A 352 1.59 -11.28 -25.57
N GLY A 353 2.37 -10.64 -24.68
CA GLY A 353 3.47 -9.74 -25.04
C GLY A 353 2.98 -8.41 -25.64
N THR A 354 1.85 -7.88 -25.15
CA THR A 354 1.21 -6.68 -25.72
C THR A 354 0.71 -5.67 -24.69
N LYS A 355 0.87 -4.38 -25.00
CA LYS A 355 0.22 -3.29 -24.26
C LYS A 355 -1.30 -3.32 -24.49
N ILE A 356 -2.06 -3.09 -23.43
CA ILE A 356 -3.53 -3.11 -23.45
C ILE A 356 -4.05 -1.68 -23.52
N ALA A 357 -3.72 -0.88 -22.51
CA ALA A 357 -4.15 0.50 -22.40
C ALA A 357 -3.13 1.34 -21.62
N GLU A 358 -3.14 2.65 -21.85
CA GLU A 358 -2.41 3.64 -21.08
C GLU A 358 -3.41 4.55 -20.36
N LEU A 359 -3.13 4.88 -19.10
CA LEU A 359 -3.97 5.80 -18.32
C LEU A 359 -3.71 7.24 -18.78
N VAL A 360 -4.78 7.99 -19.04
CA VAL A 360 -4.72 9.43 -19.32
C VAL A 360 -5.75 10.18 -18.48
N LYS A 361 -5.39 11.37 -17.98
CA LYS A 361 -6.31 12.30 -17.32
C LYS A 361 -6.94 13.25 -18.34
N ARG A 362 -8.21 13.60 -18.17
CA ARG A 362 -8.96 14.56 -19.00
C ARG A 362 -9.66 15.58 -18.12
N ALA A 363 -9.64 16.84 -18.55
CA ALA A 363 -10.56 17.85 -18.03
C ALA A 363 -11.91 17.68 -18.73
N VAL A 364 -12.96 17.45 -17.96
CA VAL A 364 -14.34 17.29 -18.46
C VAL A 364 -15.24 18.39 -17.91
N LYS A 365 -16.34 18.69 -18.59
CA LYS A 365 -17.29 19.71 -18.13
C LYS A 365 -18.10 19.16 -16.95
N GLY A 366 -17.79 19.69 -15.78
CA GLY A 366 -18.52 19.41 -14.55
C GLY A 366 -19.76 20.28 -14.40
N SER A 367 -20.10 20.57 -13.15
CA SER A 367 -21.26 21.40 -12.80
C SER A 367 -21.21 22.81 -13.38
N THR A 368 -22.39 23.39 -13.60
CA THR A 368 -22.55 24.80 -13.98
C THR A 368 -23.56 25.49 -13.08
N TYR A 369 -23.36 26.78 -12.80
CA TYR A 369 -24.42 27.63 -12.27
C TYR A 369 -24.49 28.95 -13.04
N LYS A 370 -25.65 29.61 -12.96
CA LYS A 370 -25.88 30.91 -13.58
C LYS A 370 -25.81 32.00 -12.52
N MET A 371 -24.79 32.85 -12.57
CA MET A 371 -24.64 33.97 -11.65
C MET A 371 -25.46 35.16 -12.14
N MET A 372 -26.47 35.55 -11.37
CA MET A 372 -27.39 36.64 -11.74
C MET A 372 -26.90 38.03 -11.33
N ALA A 373 -25.82 38.15 -10.55
CA ALA A 373 -25.17 39.41 -10.21
C ALA A 373 -23.95 39.65 -11.11
N ASP A 374 -24.19 39.77 -12.43
CA ASP A 374 -23.17 39.92 -13.48
C ASP A 374 -23.27 41.24 -14.27
N LEU A 375 -23.98 42.23 -13.73
CA LEU A 375 -24.01 43.59 -14.30
C LEU A 375 -22.93 44.44 -13.64
N TRP A 376 -21.92 44.89 -14.39
CA TRP A 376 -20.93 45.84 -13.88
C TRP A 376 -21.47 47.27 -13.94
N VAL A 377 -21.74 47.87 -12.78
CA VAL A 377 -22.15 49.26 -12.64
C VAL A 377 -20.91 50.14 -12.48
N VAL A 378 -20.73 51.12 -13.36
CA VAL A 378 -19.57 52.01 -13.34
C VAL A 378 -19.77 53.15 -12.34
N ASP A 379 -18.99 53.15 -11.26
CA ASP A 379 -18.99 54.17 -10.23
C ASP A 379 -17.54 54.56 -9.87
N LYS A 380 -17.23 55.86 -9.97
CA LYS A 380 -15.88 56.40 -9.74
C LYS A 380 -15.54 56.64 -8.25
N SER A 381 -16.49 56.42 -7.35
CA SER A 381 -16.25 56.45 -5.90
C SER A 381 -15.61 55.14 -5.39
N TYR A 382 -15.75 54.05 -6.13
CA TYR A 382 -15.14 52.75 -5.85
C TYR A 382 -13.73 52.68 -6.43
N THR A 383 -12.79 52.09 -5.68
CA THR A 383 -11.35 51.99 -6.02
C THR A 383 -11.09 51.43 -7.43
N ASN A 384 -11.91 50.47 -7.87
CA ASN A 384 -11.78 49.79 -9.16
C ASN A 384 -12.76 50.30 -10.24
N GLY A 385 -13.41 51.45 -10.01
CA GLY A 385 -14.27 52.12 -10.99
C GLY A 385 -15.66 51.51 -11.17
N GLY A 386 -16.15 50.74 -10.20
CA GLY A 386 -17.50 50.17 -10.20
C GLY A 386 -17.71 49.03 -9.21
N TYR A 387 -18.86 48.38 -9.34
CA TYR A 387 -19.28 47.22 -8.54
C TYR A 387 -20.19 46.28 -9.36
N TRP A 388 -20.39 45.05 -8.87
CA TRP A 388 -21.33 44.07 -9.46
C TRP A 388 -22.74 44.23 -8.87
N ASP A 389 -23.75 44.27 -9.74
CA ASP A 389 -25.16 44.41 -9.39
C ASP A 389 -26.02 43.31 -10.09
N TYR A 390 -27.27 43.18 -9.66
CA TYR A 390 -28.22 42.21 -10.18
C TYR A 390 -28.64 42.52 -11.63
N ASN A 391 -28.56 41.51 -12.49
CA ASN A 391 -28.91 41.59 -13.89
C ASN A 391 -30.25 40.89 -14.17
N PRO A 392 -31.38 41.61 -14.22
CA PRO A 392 -32.70 41.00 -14.43
C PRO A 392 -32.88 40.33 -15.79
N ASN A 393 -32.03 40.66 -16.78
CA ASN A 393 -32.18 40.26 -18.18
C ASN A 393 -31.04 39.36 -18.69
N GLY A 394 -30.02 39.08 -17.86
CA GLY A 394 -28.79 38.39 -18.25
C GLY A 394 -28.44 37.26 -17.28
N GLY A 395 -27.21 37.29 -16.74
CA GLY A 395 -26.66 36.28 -15.85
C GLY A 395 -25.70 35.31 -16.54
N THR A 396 -24.43 35.33 -16.13
CA THR A 396 -23.32 34.62 -16.77
C THR A 396 -23.23 33.19 -16.24
N ILE A 397 -23.01 32.23 -17.14
CA ILE A 397 -22.78 30.83 -16.77
C ILE A 397 -21.33 30.67 -16.30
N ILE A 398 -21.15 30.10 -15.12
CA ILE A 398 -19.86 29.68 -14.59
C ILE A 398 -19.76 28.17 -14.77
N GLN A 399 -18.72 27.72 -15.47
CA GLN A 399 -18.46 26.31 -15.76
C GLN A 399 -17.30 25.82 -14.88
N TYR A 400 -17.57 24.85 -14.01
CA TYR A 400 -16.53 24.07 -13.35
C TYR A 400 -16.10 22.91 -14.25
N TYR A 401 -14.87 22.44 -14.05
CA TYR A 401 -14.31 21.30 -14.76
C TYR A 401 -13.86 20.25 -13.76
N ASP A 402 -14.21 18.99 -14.03
CA ASP A 402 -13.78 17.84 -13.23
C ASP A 402 -12.59 17.16 -13.92
N GLU A 403 -11.77 16.45 -13.15
CA GLU A 403 -10.58 15.74 -13.64
C GLU A 403 -10.79 14.23 -13.62
N GLU A 404 -11.13 13.67 -14.77
CA GLU A 404 -11.44 12.24 -14.93
C GLU A 404 -10.26 11.43 -15.48
N LEU A 405 -10.20 10.15 -15.10
CA LEU A 405 -9.22 9.19 -15.60
C LEU A 405 -9.84 8.30 -16.69
N TYR A 406 -9.12 8.13 -17.80
CA TYR A 406 -9.51 7.35 -18.97
C TYR A 406 -8.45 6.29 -19.29
N LEU A 407 -8.89 5.14 -19.78
CA LEU A 407 -8.05 4.14 -20.42
C LEU A 407 -7.99 4.41 -21.91
N LYS A 408 -6.78 4.68 -22.44
CA LYS A 408 -6.52 4.87 -23.86
C LYS A 408 -6.03 3.58 -24.52
N PHE A 409 -6.68 3.17 -25.60
CA PHE A 409 -6.38 1.96 -26.36
C PHE A 409 -5.65 2.26 -27.69
N ASN A 410 -5.24 1.20 -28.39
CA ASN A 410 -4.42 1.21 -29.63
C ASN A 410 -4.99 2.08 -30.76
N ASP A 411 -6.31 2.02 -30.92
CA ASP A 411 -7.10 2.76 -31.90
C ASP A 411 -7.30 4.25 -31.53
N ASN A 412 -6.82 4.67 -30.36
CA ASN A 412 -7.12 5.94 -29.68
C ASN A 412 -8.56 6.04 -29.15
N THR A 413 -9.28 4.93 -29.00
CA THR A 413 -10.49 4.91 -28.16
C THR A 413 -10.07 5.22 -26.72
N GLU A 414 -10.77 6.14 -26.08
CA GLU A 414 -10.58 6.52 -24.68
C GLU A 414 -11.88 6.26 -23.91
N VAL A 415 -11.83 5.36 -22.93
CA VAL A 415 -12.98 4.97 -22.09
C VAL A 415 -12.74 5.43 -20.67
N ALA A 416 -13.69 6.14 -20.06
CA ALA A 416 -13.58 6.54 -18.65
C ALA A 416 -13.37 5.31 -17.77
N MET A 417 -12.40 5.37 -16.85
CA MET A 417 -11.97 4.23 -16.04
C MET A 417 -13.13 3.70 -15.18
N SER A 418 -13.96 4.60 -14.66
CA SER A 418 -15.22 4.31 -13.96
C SER A 418 -16.22 3.53 -14.80
N THR A 419 -16.34 3.83 -16.10
CA THR A 419 -17.22 3.10 -17.04
C THR A 419 -16.61 1.76 -17.47
N TYR A 420 -15.30 1.68 -17.64
CA TYR A 420 -14.64 0.43 -18.02
C TYR A 420 -14.72 -0.63 -16.92
N PHE A 421 -14.56 -0.22 -15.66
CA PHE A 421 -14.54 -1.11 -14.49
C PHE A 421 -15.86 -1.17 -13.68
N SER A 422 -17.00 -0.71 -14.22
CA SER A 422 -18.31 -0.88 -13.55
C SER A 422 -18.97 -2.22 -13.90
N GLU A 423 -19.73 -2.28 -14.99
CA GLU A 423 -20.52 -3.46 -15.39
C GLU A 423 -19.62 -4.71 -15.49
N GLY A 424 -20.08 -5.85 -14.97
CA GLY A 424 -19.30 -7.11 -14.92
C GLY A 424 -18.35 -7.22 -13.73
N PHE A 425 -17.64 -6.14 -13.39
CA PHE A 425 -16.70 -6.11 -12.26
C PHE A 425 -17.38 -6.11 -10.88
N GLU A 426 -18.62 -5.61 -10.76
CA GLU A 426 -19.45 -5.72 -9.53
C GLU A 426 -19.48 -7.15 -8.95
N LYS A 427 -19.52 -8.17 -9.82
CA LYS A 427 -19.54 -9.59 -9.43
C LYS A 427 -18.18 -10.09 -8.96
N LEU A 428 -17.09 -9.44 -9.37
CA LEU A 428 -15.73 -9.73 -8.92
C LEU A 428 -15.50 -9.04 -7.57
N GLU A 429 -15.88 -7.76 -7.45
CA GLU A 429 -15.87 -6.98 -6.20
C GLU A 429 -16.65 -7.70 -5.09
N THR A 430 -17.90 -8.11 -5.34
CA THR A 430 -18.71 -8.90 -4.40
C THR A 430 -17.97 -10.15 -3.91
N LYS A 431 -17.30 -10.89 -4.80
CA LYS A 431 -16.53 -12.08 -4.42
C LYS A 431 -15.26 -11.76 -3.62
N PHE A 432 -14.60 -10.62 -3.89
CA PHE A 432 -13.47 -10.16 -3.07
C PHE A 432 -13.92 -9.74 -1.68
N GLU A 433 -15.05 -9.05 -1.56
CA GLU A 433 -15.64 -8.77 -0.25
C GLU A 433 -15.97 -10.08 0.50
N ASP A 434 -16.64 -11.04 -0.15
CA ASP A 434 -17.00 -12.34 0.44
C ASP A 434 -15.79 -13.27 0.66
N PHE A 435 -14.66 -12.98 0.03
CA PHE A 435 -13.35 -13.52 0.40
C PHE A 435 -12.87 -12.92 1.73
N ILE A 436 -12.81 -11.59 1.85
CA ILE A 436 -12.35 -10.88 3.05
C ILE A 436 -13.25 -11.20 4.26
N LYS A 437 -14.58 -11.09 4.12
CA LYS A 437 -15.58 -11.36 5.16
C LYS A 437 -15.49 -12.78 5.75
N ALA A 438 -14.86 -13.73 5.07
CA ALA A 438 -14.68 -15.08 5.59
C ALA A 438 -13.70 -15.13 6.78
N PHE A 439 -12.75 -14.20 6.83
CA PHE A 439 -11.74 -14.09 7.90
C PHE A 439 -12.16 -13.13 9.04
N ASP A 440 -13.24 -12.36 8.85
CA ASP A 440 -13.86 -11.50 9.87
C ASP A 440 -14.74 -12.28 10.90
N LYS A 441 -14.87 -13.61 10.75
CA LYS A 441 -15.69 -14.49 11.60
C LYS A 441 -15.17 -14.66 13.01
#